data_AF-A0A942NYZ4-F1
#
_entry.id   AF-A0A942NYZ4-F1
#
_cell.length_a   1.000
_cell.length_b   1.000
_cell.length_c   1.000
_cell.angle_alpha   90.00
_cell.angle_beta   90.00
_cell.angle_gamma   90.00
#
_symmetry.space_group_name_H-M   'P 1'
#
loop_
_entity.id
_entity.type
_entity.pdbx_description
1 polymer ?
#
loop_
_entity_poly.entity_id
_entity_poly.type
_entity_poly.pdbx_seq_one_letter_code
_entity_poly.pdbx_strand_id
1 'polypeptide(L)' 'MKYHIWTEGCQMNVADSQRVGSALEHLGYSNTPAA' A
#
# COMPACT_ATOMS: atom_id res chain seq x y z
N MET A 1 -11.32 0.32 8.30
CA MET A 1 -10.22 1.30 8.52
C MET A 1 -9.50 1.52 7.20
N LYS A 2 -9.01 2.72 6.88
CA LYS A 2 -8.31 2.98 5.61
C LYS A 2 -6.80 3.12 5.79
N TYR A 3 -6.02 2.86 4.73
CA TYR A 3 -4.56 3.00 4.73
C TYR A 3 -4.06 3.90 3.61
N HIS A 4 -2.89 4.50 3.83
CA HIS A 4 -2.13 5.22 2.82
C HIS A 4 -0.74 4.60 2.74
N ILE A 5 -0.24 4.41 1.52
CA ILE A 5 1.16 4.03 1.28
C ILE A 5 1.77 5.13 0.43
N TRP A 6 2.86 5.70 0.91
CA TRP A 6 3.68 6.64 0.17
C TRP A 6 4.93 5.89 -0.29
N THR A 7 5.16 5.84 -1.60
CA THR A 7 6.30 5.14 -2.18
C THR A 7 7.38 6.15 -2.58
N GLU A 8 8.57 6.01 -2.02
CA GLU A 8 9.77 6.75 -2.45
C GLU A 8 10.84 5.78 -2.92
N GLY A 9 11.62 6.19 -3.92
CA GLY A 9 12.77 5.43 -4.39
C GLY A 9 12.55 4.75 -5.74
N CYS A 10 12.91 3.47 -5.83
CA CYS A 10 13.01 2.75 -7.10
C CYS A 10 11.88 1.74 -7.30
N GLN A 11 11.95 0.98 -8.40
CA GLN A 11 10.96 -0.06 -8.74
C GLN A 11 10.81 -1.12 -7.64
N MET A 12 11.88 -1.39 -6.89
CA MET A 12 11.82 -2.32 -5.75
C MET A 12 10.88 -1.81 -4.66
N ASN A 13 10.89 -0.50 -4.38
CA ASN A 13 10.02 0.12 -3.38
C ASN A 13 8.55 0.10 -3.81
N VAL A 14 8.28 0.17 -5.12
CA VAL A 14 6.92 -0.01 -5.67
C VAL A 14 6.43 -1.43 -5.42
N ALA A 15 7.25 -2.44 -5.71
CA ALA A 15 6.90 -3.84 -5.48
C ALA A 15 6.67 -4.13 -3.99
N ASP A 16 7.50 -3.57 -3.10
CA ASP A 16 7.32 -3.73 -1.66
C ASP A 16 6.07 -3.00 -1.15
N SER A 17 5.77 -1.81 -1.68
CA SER A 17 4.55 -1.06 -1.37
C SER A 17 3.29 -1.86 -1.72
N GLN A 18 3.27 -2.51 -2.89
CA GLN A 18 2.18 -3.40 -3.30
C GLN A 18 2.05 -4.60 -2.37
N ARG A 19 3.16 -5.22 -1.97
CA ARG A 19 3.16 -6.36 -1.05
C ARG A 19 2.60 -5.98 0.32
N VAL A 20 2.99 -4.82 0.86
CA VAL A 20 2.44 -4.29 2.13
C VAL A 20 0.95 -3.99 1.99
N GLY A 21 0.52 -3.36 0.89
CA GLY A 21 -0.89 -3.09 0.61
C GLY A 21 -1.75 -4.36 0.63
N SER A 22 -1.30 -5.43 -0.02
CA SER A 22 -1.99 -6.72 -0.01
C SER A 22 -2.10 -7.32 1.40
N ALA A 23 -1.05 -7.20 2.22
CA ALA A 23 -1.10 -7.66 3.61
C ALA A 23 -2.12 -6.87 4.44
N LEU A 24 -2.20 -5.55 4.26
CA LEU A 24 -3.18 -4.69 4.93
C LEU A 24 -4.62 -5.04 4.53
N GLU A 25 -4.84 -5.36 3.26
CA GLU A 25 -6.15 -5.79 2.75
C GLU A 25 -6.60 -7.12 3.37
N HIS A 26 -5.71 -8.09 3.54
CA HIS A 26 -6.01 -9.32 4.27
C HIS A 26 -6.38 -9.09 5.75
N LEU A 27 -5.90 -7.99 6.34
CA LEU A 27 -6.26 -7.57 7.70
C LEU A 27 -7.56 -6.75 7.76
N GLY A 28 -8.24 -6.55 6.63
CA GLY A 28 -9.51 -5.81 6.55
C GLY A 28 -9.37 -4.29 6.43
N TYR A 29 -8.18 -3.79 6.12
CA TYR A 29 -8.00 -2.39 5.74
C TYR A 29 -8.32 -2.17 4.26
N SER A 30 -8.71 -0.95 3.90
CA SER A 30 -8.96 -0.59 2.51
C SER A 30 -8.05 0.57 2.08
N ASN A 31 -7.58 0.54 0.85
CA ASN A 31 -6.77 1.62 0.30
C ASN A 31 -7.57 2.95 0.29
N THR A 32 -6.94 4.06 0.67
CA THR A 32 -7.54 5.38 0.45
C THR A 32 -7.29 5.81 -1.00
N PRO A 33 -8.35 6.08 -1.79
CA PRO A 33 -8.19 6.56 -3.16
C PRO A 33 -7.31 7.82 -3.19
N ALA A 34 -6.42 7.91 -4.18
CA ALA A 34 -5.75 9.17 -4.47
C ALA A 34 -6.80 10.25 -4.81
N ALA A 35 -6.57 11.47 -4.30
CA ALA A 35 -7.44 12.62 -4.53
C ALA A 35 -7.40 13.10 -5.98
#